data_AF-A0A8J5XFD2-F1
#
_entry.id   AF-A0A8J5XFD2-F1
#
_cell.length_a   1.000
_cell.length_b   1.000
_cell.length_c   1.000
_cell.angle_alpha   90.00
_cell.angle_beta   90.00
_cell.angle_gamma   90.00
#
_symmetry.space_group_name_H-M   'P 1'
#
loop_
_entity.id
_entity.type
_entity.pdbx_description
1 polymer ?
#
loop_
_entity_poly.entity_id
_entity_poly.type
_entity_poly.pdbx_seq_one_letter_code
_entity_poly.pdbx_strand_id
1 'polypeptide(L)'
;MLGSQKKEEGASGASGSGVASTARDLASKAVAIVPFSNLSEAIEVGRAKTEAQNARAAASEARDRDDPTIAFRDHDSARAWENRKSESIEHREKIKNKRASVRRDPTEKRLEKYMMGLGSRVQGGEQTAQKLKPLTPVFAFILHGLYYGTKYLLIVFDYAWQLYEILPKAALTIIYGTSLCFFGGVFPMAIAGLEAFYAAGWRRAYYSTLYVYDESRHVSYALELDDYEDANRDGVADVDQISSSELVQRKTLLAFATVKKPEELQVAFANVWAAYLAVLATLKFEFAKTTAFAIAIASSMQFFVLKLFGPPLAWALPKDMDHWVPVFLDTITHVIALVVAMLVQRVVSAIVSGLRGGFMASQTAIRFTNEMGYSKIDEETSLIDESAGLLIAACGITFQLMQGFALPFPFNLLLLPVVIFEYVLQWQVTFQNDYKA
;
A
#
# COMPACT_ATOMS: atom_id res chain seq x y z
N MET A 1 -61.65 36.86 -14.45
CA MET A 1 -62.12 35.60 -13.87
C MET A 1 -60.98 35.02 -13.04
N LEU A 2 -61.18 35.04 -11.72
CA LEU A 2 -60.58 34.21 -10.64
C LEU A 2 -59.13 33.68 -10.83
N GLY A 3 -58.14 34.02 -10.00
CA GLY A 3 -58.12 34.85 -8.81
C GLY A 3 -56.74 34.86 -8.12
N SER A 4 -56.53 35.95 -7.37
CA SER A 4 -55.77 36.08 -6.11
C SER A 4 -54.27 35.76 -6.08
N GLN A 5 -53.46 36.82 -6.21
CA GLN A 5 -52.09 36.88 -5.70
C GLN A 5 -52.08 37.02 -4.17
N LYS A 6 -51.25 36.21 -3.51
CA LYS A 6 -51.04 36.19 -2.06
C LYS A 6 -49.60 36.62 -1.76
N LYS A 7 -49.51 37.75 -1.07
CA LYS A 7 -48.51 38.22 -0.09
C LYS A 7 -47.17 37.48 0.04
N GLU A 8 -46.12 38.27 -0.09
CA GLU A 8 -44.76 38.09 0.46
C GLU A 8 -44.79 37.89 1.99
N GLU A 9 -43.87 37.07 2.51
CA GLU A 9 -43.01 37.39 3.67
C GLU A 9 -42.01 36.25 3.97
N GLY A 10 -40.74 36.64 4.15
CA GLY A 10 -39.88 36.09 5.22
C GLY A 10 -39.00 34.87 4.93
N ALA A 11 -37.85 35.08 4.29
CA ALA A 11 -36.72 34.14 4.34
C ALA A 11 -35.72 34.58 5.43
N SER A 12 -35.59 33.79 6.51
CA SER A 12 -34.41 33.84 7.39
C SER A 12 -34.21 32.53 8.15
N GLY A 13 -33.00 31.97 8.05
CA GLY A 13 -32.38 31.18 9.13
C GLY A 13 -32.66 29.68 9.18
N ALA A 14 -32.00 28.91 8.30
CA ALA A 14 -31.74 27.49 8.57
C ALA A 14 -30.32 27.33 9.13
N SER A 15 -30.22 27.29 10.46
CA SER A 15 -28.99 27.09 11.23
C SER A 15 -28.46 25.65 11.10
N GLY A 16 -27.15 25.50 10.91
CA GLY A 16 -26.41 24.24 10.79
C GLY A 16 -26.30 23.38 12.07
N SER A 17 -27.37 23.23 12.85
CA SER A 17 -27.39 22.38 14.06
C SER A 17 -27.70 20.90 13.78
N GLY A 18 -28.20 20.56 12.59
CA GLY A 18 -28.63 19.19 12.25
C GLY A 18 -27.49 18.21 11.93
N VAL A 19 -26.34 18.69 11.46
CA VAL A 19 -25.21 17.79 11.09
C VAL A 19 -24.47 17.33 12.35
N ALA A 20 -24.30 18.20 13.34
CA ALA A 20 -23.66 17.87 14.61
C ALA A 20 -24.50 16.92 15.49
N SER A 21 -25.84 17.02 15.45
CA SER A 21 -26.72 16.10 16.18
C SER A 21 -26.74 14.70 15.55
N THR A 22 -26.68 14.63 14.21
CA THR A 22 -26.67 13.34 13.49
C THR A 22 -25.34 12.61 13.65
N ALA A 23 -24.21 13.35 13.66
CA ALA A 23 -22.90 12.79 13.97
C ALA A 23 -22.79 12.32 15.43
N ARG A 24 -23.36 13.05 16.40
CA ARG A 24 -23.47 12.58 17.81
C ARG A 24 -24.36 11.36 17.97
N ASP A 25 -25.46 11.26 17.23
CA ASP A 25 -26.38 10.12 17.32
C ASP A 25 -25.82 8.86 16.62
N LEU A 26 -25.01 9.02 15.57
CA LEU A 26 -24.23 7.93 14.97
C LEU A 26 -23.05 7.51 15.87
N ALA A 27 -22.38 8.46 16.52
CA ALA A 27 -21.32 8.18 17.49
C ALA A 27 -21.89 7.51 18.76
N SER A 28 -23.06 7.92 19.28
CA SER A 28 -23.69 7.28 20.44
C SER A 28 -24.18 5.86 20.14
N LYS A 29 -24.65 5.60 18.91
CA LYS A 29 -25.00 4.25 18.43
C LYS A 29 -23.78 3.38 18.13
N ALA A 30 -22.66 3.96 17.67
CA ALA A 30 -21.40 3.24 17.48
C ALA A 30 -20.66 2.99 18.81
N VAL A 31 -20.87 3.82 19.82
CA VAL A 31 -20.36 3.72 21.20
C VAL A 31 -21.40 3.06 22.12
N ALA A 32 -22.39 2.36 21.57
CA ALA A 32 -23.12 1.36 22.35
C ALA A 32 -22.11 0.26 22.72
N ILE A 33 -21.41 0.50 23.83
CA ILE A 33 -20.53 -0.42 24.53
C ILE A 33 -21.29 -1.72 24.57
N VAL A 34 -20.85 -2.70 23.78
CA VAL A 34 -21.29 -4.08 23.94
C VAL A 34 -21.01 -4.37 25.41
N PRO A 35 -22.06 -4.59 26.24
CA PRO A 35 -21.85 -4.79 27.66
C PRO A 35 -20.86 -5.95 27.83
N PHE A 36 -20.00 -5.91 28.85
CA PHE A 36 -18.93 -6.91 29.03
C PHE A 36 -19.47 -8.36 29.04
N SER A 37 -20.76 -8.55 29.36
CA SER A 37 -21.50 -9.82 29.24
C SER A 37 -21.63 -10.36 27.81
N ASN A 38 -21.56 -9.49 26.80
CA ASN A 38 -21.71 -9.79 25.39
C ASN A 38 -20.36 -9.66 24.64
N LEU A 39 -19.27 -9.37 25.37
CA LEU A 39 -17.93 -9.34 24.80
C LEU A 39 -17.53 -10.73 24.28
N SER A 40 -17.92 -11.81 24.97
CA SER A 40 -17.73 -13.19 24.50
C SER A 40 -18.47 -13.43 23.20
N GLU A 41 -19.72 -12.98 23.08
CA GLU A 41 -20.53 -13.12 21.86
C GLU A 41 -19.96 -12.28 20.70
N ALA A 42 -19.50 -11.05 20.96
CA ALA A 42 -18.84 -10.23 19.96
C ALA A 42 -17.49 -10.81 19.51
N ILE A 43 -16.73 -11.42 20.43
CA ILE A 43 -15.50 -12.16 20.12
C ILE A 43 -15.82 -13.41 19.30
N GLU A 44 -16.87 -14.15 19.64
CA GLU A 44 -17.31 -15.33 18.86
C GLU A 44 -17.81 -14.96 17.47
N VAL A 45 -18.59 -13.89 17.33
CA VAL A 45 -19.04 -13.39 16.02
C VAL A 45 -17.85 -12.87 15.20
N GLY A 46 -16.90 -12.19 15.84
CA GLY A 46 -15.64 -11.78 15.22
C GLY A 46 -14.84 -12.98 14.73
N ARG A 47 -14.65 -13.98 15.61
CA ARG A 47 -13.96 -15.23 15.30
C ARG A 47 -14.64 -16.00 14.18
N ALA A 48 -15.96 -16.16 14.21
CA ALA A 48 -16.73 -16.82 13.16
C ALA A 48 -16.63 -16.09 11.82
N LYS A 49 -16.59 -14.75 11.81
CA LYS A 49 -16.33 -13.96 10.60
C LYS A 49 -14.91 -14.16 10.08
N THR A 50 -13.92 -14.17 10.96
CA THR A 50 -12.52 -14.44 10.60
C THR A 50 -12.34 -15.86 10.08
N GLU A 51 -12.94 -16.86 10.72
CA GLU A 51 -12.93 -18.26 10.28
C GLU A 51 -13.65 -18.42 8.93
N ALA A 52 -14.78 -17.74 8.73
CA ALA A 52 -15.47 -17.73 7.43
C ALA A 52 -14.66 -17.03 6.34
N GLN A 53 -13.96 -15.93 6.66
CA GLN A 53 -13.04 -15.26 5.72
C GLN A 53 -11.85 -16.15 5.39
N ASN A 54 -11.24 -16.78 6.39
CA ASN A 54 -10.12 -17.69 6.22
C ASN A 54 -10.54 -18.93 5.42
N ALA A 55 -11.73 -19.48 5.66
CA ALA A 55 -12.28 -20.59 4.89
C ALA A 55 -12.55 -20.20 3.43
N ARG A 56 -13.05 -18.98 3.18
CA ARG A 56 -13.22 -18.45 1.81
C ARG A 56 -11.88 -18.19 1.13
N ALA A 57 -10.89 -17.67 1.84
CA ALA A 57 -9.54 -17.48 1.35
C ALA A 57 -8.88 -18.82 1.02
N ALA A 58 -9.00 -19.81 1.90
CA ALA A 58 -8.50 -21.17 1.69
C ALA A 58 -9.22 -21.87 0.52
N ALA A 59 -10.53 -21.71 0.38
CA ALA A 59 -11.28 -22.24 -0.77
C ALA A 59 -10.88 -21.55 -2.08
N SER A 60 -10.64 -20.24 -2.04
CA SER A 60 -10.08 -19.49 -3.18
C SER A 60 -8.68 -19.97 -3.52
N GLU A 61 -7.83 -20.23 -2.52
CA GLU A 61 -6.47 -20.71 -2.73
C GLU A 61 -6.45 -22.14 -3.25
N ALA A 62 -7.33 -23.03 -2.76
CA ALA A 62 -7.49 -24.39 -3.28
C ALA A 62 -7.94 -24.34 -4.75
N ARG A 63 -8.91 -23.48 -5.08
CA ARG A 63 -9.35 -23.27 -6.46
C ARG A 63 -8.24 -22.71 -7.35
N ASP A 64 -7.39 -21.83 -6.84
CA ASP A 64 -6.25 -21.27 -7.56
C ASP A 64 -5.10 -22.29 -7.72
N ARG A 65 -4.91 -23.21 -6.76
CA ARG A 65 -3.94 -24.32 -6.88
C ARG A 65 -4.33 -25.28 -7.98
N ASP A 66 -5.63 -25.54 -8.13
CA ASP A 66 -6.18 -26.42 -9.14
C ASP A 66 -6.40 -25.71 -10.49
N ASP A 67 -6.10 -24.41 -10.59
CA ASP A 67 -6.13 -23.70 -11.87
C ASP A 67 -4.87 -24.06 -12.68
N PRO A 68 -5.01 -24.88 -13.76
CA PRO A 68 -3.88 -25.34 -14.54
C PRO A 68 -3.14 -24.19 -15.23
N THR A 69 -3.75 -23.00 -15.36
CA THR A 69 -3.08 -21.82 -15.92
C THR A 69 -2.03 -21.22 -14.97
N ILE A 70 -2.16 -21.46 -13.66
CA ILE A 70 -1.24 -20.94 -12.64
C ILE A 70 -0.08 -21.92 -12.41
N ALA A 71 -0.38 -23.21 -12.28
CA ALA A 71 0.63 -24.26 -12.01
C ALA A 71 1.66 -24.44 -13.15
N PHE A 72 1.29 -24.14 -14.40
CA PHE A 72 2.19 -24.26 -15.55
C PHE A 72 3.28 -23.17 -15.60
N ARG A 73 3.11 -22.07 -14.85
CA ARG A 73 3.88 -20.83 -15.06
C ARG A 73 5.22 -20.77 -14.29
N ASP A 74 5.40 -21.60 -13.26
CA ASP A 74 6.62 -21.57 -12.43
C ASP A 74 7.83 -22.22 -13.14
N HIS A 75 7.64 -23.32 -13.88
CA HIS A 75 8.71 -23.95 -14.67
C HIS A 75 9.06 -23.15 -15.95
N ASP A 76 8.10 -22.39 -16.47
CA ASP A 76 8.32 -21.48 -17.61
C ASP A 76 8.98 -20.15 -17.21
N SER A 77 9.05 -19.82 -15.92
CA SER A 77 9.58 -18.52 -15.47
C SER A 77 11.05 -18.29 -15.83
N ALA A 78 11.89 -19.32 -15.70
CA ALA A 78 13.32 -19.25 -16.04
C ALA A 78 13.54 -19.15 -17.56
N ARG A 79 12.82 -19.97 -18.36
CA ARG A 79 12.88 -19.88 -19.82
C ARG A 79 12.32 -18.56 -20.34
N ALA A 80 11.20 -18.10 -19.77
CA ALA A 80 10.63 -16.80 -20.06
C ALA A 80 11.63 -15.68 -19.73
N TRP A 81 12.41 -15.82 -18.67
CA TRP A 81 13.47 -14.87 -18.34
C TRP A 81 14.60 -14.87 -19.36
N GLU A 82 15.10 -16.03 -19.77
CA GLU A 82 16.11 -16.13 -20.82
C GLU A 82 15.62 -15.53 -22.15
N ASN A 83 14.37 -15.83 -22.54
CA ASN A 83 13.73 -15.24 -23.71
C ASN A 83 13.61 -13.71 -23.59
N ARG A 84 13.20 -13.20 -22.41
CA ARG A 84 13.15 -11.74 -22.16
C ARG A 84 14.52 -11.08 -22.26
N LYS A 85 15.58 -11.78 -21.84
CA LYS A 85 16.95 -11.28 -21.92
C LYS A 85 17.42 -11.21 -23.37
N SER A 86 17.21 -12.26 -24.16
CA SER A 86 17.58 -12.28 -25.58
C SER A 86 16.79 -11.23 -26.38
N GLU A 87 15.48 -11.13 -26.19
CA GLU A 87 14.64 -10.09 -26.79
C GLU A 87 15.15 -8.69 -26.42
N SER A 88 15.52 -8.45 -25.15
CA SER A 88 16.04 -7.14 -24.73
C SER A 88 17.35 -6.77 -25.42
N ILE A 89 18.21 -7.74 -25.72
CA ILE A 89 19.49 -7.53 -26.41
C ILE A 89 19.22 -7.17 -27.87
N GLU A 90 18.40 -7.96 -28.57
CA GLU A 90 18.03 -7.71 -29.96
C GLU A 90 17.37 -6.32 -30.12
N HIS A 91 16.47 -5.97 -29.20
CA HIS A 91 15.83 -4.66 -29.17
C HIS A 91 16.82 -3.51 -28.98
N ARG A 92 17.80 -3.65 -28.08
CA ARG A 92 18.86 -2.64 -27.88
C ARG A 92 19.72 -2.46 -29.12
N GLU A 93 20.02 -3.53 -29.84
CA GLU A 93 20.76 -3.45 -31.10
C GLU A 93 19.97 -2.74 -32.20
N LYS A 94 18.67 -3.05 -32.34
CA LYS A 94 17.77 -2.36 -33.28
C LYS A 94 17.71 -0.85 -32.99
N ILE A 95 17.54 -0.48 -31.73
CA ILE A 95 17.52 0.93 -31.31
C ILE A 95 18.86 1.62 -31.57
N LYS A 96 19.99 0.97 -31.23
CA LYS A 96 21.33 1.52 -31.45
C LYS A 96 21.59 1.79 -32.93
N ASN A 97 21.19 0.88 -33.81
CA ASN A 97 21.34 1.02 -35.25
C ASN A 97 20.50 2.18 -35.80
N LYS A 98 19.23 2.30 -35.39
CA LYS A 98 18.37 3.43 -35.81
C LYS A 98 18.82 4.77 -35.24
N ARG A 99 19.31 4.79 -33.99
CA ARG A 99 19.81 6.01 -33.35
C ARG A 99 21.02 6.61 -34.06
N ALA A 100 21.82 5.77 -34.74
CA ALA A 100 22.96 6.24 -35.51
C ALA A 100 22.55 6.98 -36.80
N SER A 101 21.35 6.73 -37.33
CA SER A 101 20.90 7.29 -38.61
C SER A 101 19.99 8.51 -38.50
N VAL A 102 19.37 8.76 -37.34
CA VAL A 102 18.30 9.77 -37.20
C VAL A 102 18.63 10.80 -36.11
N ARG A 103 18.49 12.08 -36.44
CA ARG A 103 18.60 13.19 -35.48
C ARG A 103 17.28 13.33 -34.71
N ARG A 104 17.37 13.43 -33.38
CA ARG A 104 16.22 13.56 -32.46
C ARG A 104 16.24 14.88 -31.69
N ASP A 105 15.08 15.49 -31.51
CA ASP A 105 14.91 16.65 -30.63
C ASP A 105 15.17 16.27 -29.15
N PRO A 106 15.71 17.20 -28.33
CA PRO A 106 15.83 17.01 -26.89
C PRO A 106 14.49 16.64 -26.23
N THR A 107 14.52 15.77 -25.22
CA THR A 107 13.33 15.28 -24.50
C THR A 107 12.44 16.42 -23.97
N GLU A 108 13.04 17.53 -23.53
CA GLU A 108 12.35 18.72 -23.05
C GLU A 108 11.43 19.34 -24.11
N LYS A 109 11.94 19.53 -25.34
CA LYS A 109 11.15 20.06 -26.46
C LYS A 109 10.00 19.14 -26.82
N ARG A 110 10.22 17.82 -26.73
CA ARG A 110 9.18 16.83 -27.01
C ARG A 110 8.09 16.83 -25.95
N LEU A 111 8.46 17.00 -24.68
CA LEU A 111 7.48 17.15 -23.62
C LEU A 111 6.64 18.41 -23.82
N GLU A 112 7.27 19.52 -24.17
CA GLU A 112 6.55 20.76 -24.51
C GLU A 112 5.54 20.54 -25.65
N LYS A 113 5.93 19.83 -26.71
CA LYS A 113 5.01 19.41 -27.79
C LYS A 113 3.83 18.59 -27.24
N TYR A 114 4.07 17.55 -26.42
CA TYR A 114 2.97 16.76 -25.84
C TYR A 114 1.98 17.61 -25.04
N MET A 115 2.48 18.61 -24.32
CA MET A 115 1.66 19.50 -23.51
C MET A 115 0.80 20.45 -24.35
N MET A 116 1.39 21.04 -25.40
CA MET A 116 0.64 21.86 -26.36
C MET A 116 -0.45 21.04 -27.06
N GLY A 117 -0.16 19.78 -27.39
CA GLY A 117 -1.10 18.84 -28.02
C GLY A 117 -2.27 18.44 -27.12
N LEU A 118 -2.05 18.30 -25.81
CA LEU A 118 -3.11 18.06 -24.84
C LEU A 118 -4.02 19.29 -24.66
N GLY A 119 -3.44 20.49 -24.63
CA GLY A 119 -4.18 21.74 -24.48
C GLY A 119 -5.14 22.03 -25.64
N SER A 120 -4.76 21.68 -26.88
CA SER A 120 -5.57 21.95 -28.07
C SER A 120 -6.80 21.03 -28.24
N ARG A 121 -6.85 19.90 -27.53
CA ARG A 121 -7.98 18.93 -27.61
C ARG A 121 -9.12 19.19 -26.64
N VAL A 122 -8.93 20.04 -25.64
CA VAL A 122 -9.99 20.37 -24.68
C VAL A 122 -10.98 21.33 -25.36
N GLN A 123 -12.25 20.91 -25.52
CA GLN A 123 -13.30 21.74 -26.13
C GLN A 123 -13.42 23.09 -25.39
N GLY A 124 -13.29 24.20 -26.13
CA GLY A 124 -13.06 25.57 -25.60
C GLY A 124 -11.62 26.10 -25.81
N GLY A 125 -10.89 25.50 -26.75
CA GLY A 125 -9.43 25.34 -26.83
C GLY A 125 -8.50 26.55 -26.82
N GLU A 126 -8.99 27.80 -26.85
CA GLU A 126 -8.11 28.97 -26.68
C GLU A 126 -8.10 29.48 -25.23
N GLN A 127 -9.28 29.63 -24.62
CA GLN A 127 -9.38 30.11 -23.24
C GLN A 127 -8.88 29.08 -22.22
N THR A 128 -9.16 27.78 -22.46
CA THR A 128 -8.70 26.70 -21.58
C THR A 128 -7.19 26.47 -21.73
N ALA A 129 -6.64 26.58 -22.94
CA ALA A 129 -5.19 26.51 -23.17
C ALA A 129 -4.44 27.67 -22.50
N GLN A 130 -4.99 28.90 -22.54
CA GLN A 130 -4.42 30.04 -21.81
C GLN A 130 -4.42 29.81 -20.29
N LYS A 131 -5.48 29.19 -19.73
CA LYS A 131 -5.56 28.84 -18.30
C LYS A 131 -4.67 27.66 -17.90
N LEU A 132 -4.36 26.74 -18.81
CA LEU A 132 -3.47 25.59 -18.58
C LEU A 132 -1.98 25.94 -18.71
N LYS A 133 -1.63 27.00 -19.45
CA LYS A 133 -0.26 27.47 -19.59
C LYS A 133 0.49 27.62 -18.25
N PRO A 134 -0.07 28.25 -17.19
CA PRO A 134 0.61 28.31 -15.89
C PRO A 134 0.73 26.97 -15.15
N LEU A 135 -0.14 25.98 -15.45
CA LEU A 135 -0.05 24.62 -14.89
C LEU A 135 0.95 23.73 -15.63
N THR A 136 1.49 24.21 -16.74
CA THR A 136 2.43 23.47 -17.58
C THR A 136 3.65 22.95 -16.80
N PRO A 137 4.37 23.78 -16.00
CA PRO A 137 5.50 23.26 -15.22
C PRO A 137 5.08 22.19 -14.20
N VAL A 138 3.86 22.25 -13.66
CA VAL A 138 3.35 21.26 -12.70
C VAL A 138 3.09 19.93 -13.39
N PHE A 139 2.39 19.92 -14.53
CA PHE A 139 2.18 18.70 -15.31
C PHE A 139 3.48 18.13 -15.85
N ALA A 140 4.40 18.98 -16.32
CA ALA A 140 5.72 18.56 -16.77
C ALA A 140 6.50 17.89 -15.64
N PHE A 141 6.46 18.45 -14.43
CA PHE A 141 7.09 17.89 -13.24
C PHE A 141 6.46 16.55 -12.86
N ILE A 142 5.13 16.44 -12.85
CA ILE A 142 4.42 15.18 -12.56
C ILE A 142 4.77 14.10 -13.59
N LEU A 143 4.73 14.44 -14.88
CA LEU A 143 5.07 13.50 -15.96
C LEU A 143 6.54 13.09 -15.92
N HIS A 144 7.46 14.01 -15.64
CA HIS A 144 8.86 13.69 -15.40
C HIS A 144 9.01 12.76 -14.19
N GLY A 145 8.36 13.09 -13.08
CA GLY A 145 8.36 12.27 -11.87
C GLY A 145 7.84 10.85 -12.15
N LEU A 146 6.77 10.71 -12.93
CA LEU A 146 6.21 9.41 -13.33
C LEU A 146 7.13 8.67 -14.30
N TYR A 147 7.71 9.35 -15.28
CA TYR A 147 8.61 8.73 -16.27
C TYR A 147 9.90 8.24 -15.62
N TYR A 148 10.61 9.13 -14.93
CA TYR A 148 11.85 8.78 -14.24
C TYR A 148 11.56 7.84 -13.07
N GLY A 149 10.51 8.09 -12.31
CA GLY A 149 10.07 7.23 -11.20
C GLY A 149 9.82 5.81 -11.67
N THR A 150 9.02 5.60 -12.72
CA THR A 150 8.80 4.27 -13.30
C THR A 150 10.12 3.64 -13.76
N LYS A 151 10.98 4.38 -14.46
CA LYS A 151 12.27 3.86 -14.91
C LYS A 151 13.16 3.41 -13.75
N TYR A 152 13.29 4.22 -12.70
CA TYR A 152 14.06 3.86 -11.51
C TYR A 152 13.45 2.69 -10.75
N LEU A 153 12.11 2.64 -10.64
CA LEU A 153 11.41 1.50 -10.03
C LEU A 153 11.68 0.20 -10.78
N LEU A 154 11.65 0.23 -12.12
CA LEU A 154 11.96 -0.95 -12.94
C LEU A 154 13.41 -1.40 -12.77
N ILE A 155 14.36 -0.45 -12.73
CA ILE A 155 15.79 -0.77 -12.49
C ILE A 155 15.96 -1.41 -11.11
N VAL A 156 15.38 -0.81 -10.07
CA VAL A 156 15.44 -1.35 -8.70
C VAL A 156 14.80 -2.72 -8.64
N PHE A 157 13.66 -2.92 -9.31
CA PHE A 157 12.99 -4.20 -9.39
C PHE A 157 13.85 -5.26 -10.09
N ASP A 158 14.47 -4.93 -11.22
CA ASP A 158 15.37 -5.85 -11.94
C ASP A 158 16.59 -6.24 -11.08
N TYR A 159 17.17 -5.29 -10.33
CA TYR A 159 18.27 -5.58 -9.40
C TYR A 159 17.81 -6.43 -8.22
N ALA A 160 16.65 -6.13 -7.63
CA ALA A 160 16.08 -6.89 -6.54
C ALA A 160 15.73 -8.33 -6.98
N TRP A 161 15.22 -8.49 -8.20
CA TRP A 161 14.91 -9.78 -8.79
C TRP A 161 16.17 -10.61 -9.02
N GLN A 162 17.22 -10.03 -9.60
CA GLN A 162 18.52 -10.69 -9.75
C GLN A 162 19.11 -11.12 -8.40
N LEU A 163 19.05 -10.24 -7.40
CA LEU A 163 19.50 -10.57 -6.05
C LEU A 163 18.69 -11.74 -5.47
N TYR A 164 17.37 -11.73 -5.63
CA TYR A 164 16.48 -12.80 -5.20
C TYR A 164 16.80 -14.15 -5.88
N GLU A 165 17.12 -14.15 -7.17
CA GLU A 165 17.51 -15.38 -7.90
C GLU A 165 18.87 -15.94 -7.45
N ILE A 166 19.81 -15.07 -7.07
CA ILE A 166 21.15 -15.48 -6.63
C ILE A 166 21.12 -16.06 -5.21
N LEU A 167 20.23 -15.56 -4.34
CA LEU A 167 20.21 -15.97 -2.94
C LEU A 167 19.47 -17.30 -2.74
N PRO A 168 20.01 -18.24 -1.93
CA PRO A 168 19.28 -19.44 -1.55
C PRO A 168 17.97 -19.08 -0.85
N LYS A 169 16.85 -19.62 -1.35
CA LYS A 169 15.50 -19.33 -0.81
C LYS A 169 15.39 -19.67 0.68
N ALA A 170 16.06 -20.73 1.12
CA ALA A 170 16.16 -21.09 2.53
C ALA A 170 16.85 -19.99 3.35
N ALA A 171 17.99 -19.46 2.90
CA ALA A 171 18.69 -18.38 3.57
C ALA A 171 17.84 -17.10 3.65
N LEU A 172 17.16 -16.72 2.56
CA LEU A 172 16.22 -15.59 2.55
C LEU A 172 15.09 -15.77 3.57
N THR A 173 14.55 -16.98 3.66
CA THR A 173 13.45 -17.32 4.58
C THR A 173 13.92 -17.27 6.03
N ILE A 174 15.14 -17.72 6.33
CA ILE A 174 15.77 -17.61 7.66
C ILE A 174 16.03 -16.14 8.01
N ILE A 175 16.59 -15.34 7.09
CA ILE A 175 16.85 -13.91 7.30
C ILE A 175 15.53 -13.16 7.53
N TYR A 176 14.50 -13.45 6.75
CA TYR A 176 13.18 -12.86 6.90
C TYR A 176 12.54 -13.27 8.23
N GLY A 177 12.53 -14.56 8.56
CA GLY A 177 12.01 -15.06 9.84
C GLY A 177 12.72 -14.44 11.04
N THR A 178 14.05 -14.35 10.98
CA THR A 178 14.87 -13.69 12.01
C THR A 178 14.53 -12.20 12.10
N SER A 179 14.45 -11.50 10.97
CA SER A 179 14.11 -10.07 10.95
C SER A 179 12.72 -9.81 11.54
N LEU A 180 11.73 -10.65 11.19
CA LEU A 180 10.38 -10.60 11.74
C LEU A 180 10.36 -10.88 13.26
N CYS A 181 11.21 -11.82 13.70
CA CYS A 181 11.35 -12.23 15.09
C CYS A 181 11.97 -11.15 15.99
N PHE A 182 12.94 -10.38 15.47
CA PHE A 182 13.69 -9.39 16.25
C PHE A 182 13.21 -7.94 16.03
N PHE A 183 12.49 -7.66 14.94
CA PHE A 183 12.09 -6.28 14.58
C PHE A 183 10.61 -6.13 14.21
N GLY A 184 9.80 -7.20 14.27
CA GLY A 184 8.44 -7.13 13.75
C GLY A 184 7.51 -6.17 14.53
N GLY A 185 7.72 -5.97 15.82
CA GLY A 185 6.99 -4.98 16.63
C GLY A 185 7.25 -3.52 16.24
N VAL A 186 8.31 -3.25 15.47
CA VAL A 186 8.59 -1.91 14.92
C VAL A 186 7.70 -1.61 13.70
N PHE A 187 7.25 -2.64 12.99
CA PHE A 187 6.55 -2.53 11.71
C PHE A 187 5.14 -3.16 11.71
N PRO A 188 4.27 -2.84 12.69
CA PRO A 188 2.97 -3.50 12.82
C PRO A 188 2.07 -3.26 11.60
N MET A 189 2.10 -2.07 10.98
CA MET A 189 1.25 -1.77 9.82
C MET A 189 1.75 -2.46 8.55
N ALA A 190 3.06 -2.50 8.33
CA ALA A 190 3.65 -3.19 7.20
C ALA A 190 3.37 -4.70 7.27
N ILE A 191 3.48 -5.32 8.45
CA ILE A 191 3.17 -6.74 8.63
C ILE A 191 1.68 -7.00 8.41
N ALA A 192 0.79 -6.23 9.04
CA ALA A 192 -0.66 -6.37 8.85
C ALA A 192 -1.06 -6.16 7.38
N GLY A 193 -0.44 -5.18 6.71
CA GLY A 193 -0.66 -4.93 5.30
C GLY A 193 -0.16 -6.07 4.40
N LEU A 194 1.00 -6.65 4.72
CA LEU A 194 1.54 -7.79 4.01
C LEU A 194 0.67 -9.04 4.21
N GLU A 195 0.23 -9.32 5.44
CA GLU A 195 -0.70 -10.41 5.74
C GLU A 195 -2.03 -10.24 5.02
N ALA A 196 -2.56 -9.02 4.98
CA ALA A 196 -3.75 -8.69 4.19
C ALA A 196 -3.53 -8.94 2.70
N PHE A 197 -2.37 -8.56 2.16
CA PHE A 197 -2.02 -8.79 0.76
C PHE A 197 -1.95 -10.29 0.44
N TYR A 198 -1.32 -11.08 1.33
CA TYR A 198 -1.28 -12.54 1.23
C TYR A 198 -2.70 -13.14 1.23
N ALA A 199 -3.55 -12.72 2.16
CA ALA A 199 -4.92 -13.21 2.27
C ALA A 199 -5.82 -12.77 1.10
N ALA A 200 -5.58 -11.60 0.52
CA ALA A 200 -6.40 -11.01 -0.54
C ALA A 200 -6.10 -11.55 -1.95
N GLY A 201 -5.16 -12.49 -2.09
CA GLY A 201 -4.82 -13.11 -3.37
C GLY A 201 -3.53 -12.57 -3.98
N TRP A 202 -2.46 -12.47 -3.17
CA TRP A 202 -1.13 -12.06 -3.62
C TRP A 202 -0.67 -12.77 -4.90
N ARG A 203 -0.95 -14.07 -5.06
CA ARG A 203 -0.58 -14.84 -6.26
C ARG A 203 -1.17 -14.22 -7.52
N ARG A 204 -2.48 -13.92 -7.49
CA ARG A 204 -3.18 -13.29 -8.61
C ARG A 204 -2.62 -11.91 -8.90
N ALA A 205 -2.40 -11.10 -7.84
CA ALA A 205 -1.81 -9.77 -7.99
C ALA A 205 -0.37 -9.84 -8.55
N TYR A 206 0.43 -10.81 -8.12
CA TYR A 206 1.79 -11.05 -8.60
C TYR A 206 1.82 -11.38 -10.09
N TYR A 207 1.06 -12.39 -10.53
CA TYR A 207 1.00 -12.75 -11.95
C TYR A 207 0.39 -11.64 -12.81
N SER A 208 -0.59 -10.92 -12.28
CA SER A 208 -1.17 -9.74 -12.95
C SER A 208 -0.14 -8.61 -13.07
N THR A 209 0.70 -8.40 -12.06
CA THR A 209 1.77 -7.39 -12.09
C THR A 209 2.83 -7.76 -13.13
N LEU A 210 3.24 -9.03 -13.18
CA LEU A 210 4.16 -9.51 -14.21
C LEU A 210 3.58 -9.33 -15.63
N TYR A 211 2.30 -9.61 -15.81
CA TYR A 211 1.62 -9.39 -17.09
C TYR A 211 1.60 -7.91 -17.49
N VAL A 212 1.23 -7.02 -16.56
CA VAL A 212 1.26 -5.56 -16.79
C VAL A 212 2.69 -5.09 -17.11
N TYR A 213 3.69 -5.64 -16.41
CA TYR A 213 5.10 -5.32 -16.67
C TYR A 213 5.51 -5.72 -18.08
N ASP A 214 5.23 -6.95 -18.50
CA ASP A 214 5.58 -7.45 -19.84
C ASP A 214 4.89 -6.62 -20.94
N GLU A 215 3.60 -6.33 -20.82
CA GLU A 215 2.88 -5.47 -21.78
C GLU A 215 3.42 -4.02 -21.78
N SER A 216 3.75 -3.47 -20.61
CA SER A 216 4.34 -2.13 -20.51
C SER A 216 5.71 -2.04 -21.18
N ARG A 217 6.50 -3.12 -21.16
CA ARG A 217 7.78 -3.21 -21.88
C ARG A 217 7.58 -3.26 -23.37
N HIS A 218 6.61 -4.02 -23.87
CA HIS A 218 6.28 -4.05 -25.30
C HIS A 218 5.87 -2.66 -25.79
N VAL A 219 4.99 -1.98 -25.06
CA VAL A 219 4.58 -0.60 -25.38
C VAL A 219 5.78 0.34 -25.34
N SER A 220 6.61 0.28 -24.29
CA SER A 220 7.79 1.15 -24.17
C SER A 220 8.77 0.94 -25.34
N TYR A 221 8.99 -0.31 -25.74
CA TYR A 221 9.84 -0.65 -26.87
C TYR A 221 9.27 -0.15 -28.21
N ALA A 222 7.98 -0.36 -28.45
CA ALA A 222 7.32 0.14 -29.67
C ALA A 222 7.39 1.66 -29.76
N LEU A 223 7.16 2.37 -28.65
CA LEU A 223 7.27 3.83 -28.57
C LEU A 223 8.69 4.32 -28.82
N GLU A 224 9.71 3.61 -28.32
CA GLU A 224 11.11 3.93 -28.57
C GLU A 224 11.52 3.63 -30.02
N LEU A 225 10.98 2.59 -30.65
CA LEU A 225 11.27 2.28 -32.04
C LEU A 225 10.66 3.30 -33.02
N ASP A 226 9.43 3.74 -32.72
CA ASP A 226 8.72 4.81 -33.45
C ASP A 226 9.41 6.16 -33.29
N ASP A 227 10.10 6.40 -32.16
CA ASP A 227 10.93 7.61 -31.96
C ASP A 227 12.10 7.75 -32.95
N TYR A 228 12.48 6.69 -33.65
CA TYR A 228 13.56 6.70 -34.64
C TYR A 228 13.07 6.29 -36.03
N GLU A 229 11.76 6.31 -36.28
CA GLU A 229 11.23 6.11 -37.61
C GLU A 229 11.40 7.38 -38.44
N ASP A 230 12.02 7.23 -39.61
CA ASP A 230 12.27 8.26 -40.60
C ASP A 230 11.83 7.66 -41.95
N ALA A 231 10.54 7.77 -42.24
CA ALA A 231 9.95 7.12 -43.41
C ALA A 231 10.31 7.85 -44.71
N ASN A 232 10.58 9.16 -44.65
CA ASN A 232 10.90 10.00 -45.79
C ASN A 232 12.42 10.09 -46.08
N ARG A 233 13.26 9.54 -45.20
CA ARG A 233 14.73 9.49 -45.27
C ARG A 233 15.38 10.87 -45.32
N ASP A 234 14.80 11.85 -44.63
CA ASP A 234 15.38 13.20 -44.56
C ASP A 234 16.39 13.38 -43.41
N GLY A 235 16.60 12.34 -42.60
CA GLY A 235 17.53 12.31 -41.48
C GLY A 235 16.96 12.86 -40.17
N VAL A 236 15.69 13.24 -40.13
CA VAL A 236 14.97 13.72 -38.93
C VAL A 236 13.81 12.78 -38.65
N ALA A 237 13.63 12.37 -37.38
CA ALA A 237 12.55 11.45 -37.02
C ALA A 237 11.17 12.04 -37.37
N ASP A 238 10.25 11.23 -37.94
CA ASP A 238 8.89 11.66 -38.30
C ASP A 238 8.16 12.27 -37.08
N VAL A 239 8.41 11.69 -35.91
CA VAL A 239 7.88 12.08 -34.59
C VAL A 239 8.20 13.54 -34.24
N ASP A 240 9.32 14.07 -34.73
CA ASP A 240 9.74 15.45 -34.46
C ASP A 240 9.15 16.45 -35.48
N GLN A 241 8.67 15.97 -36.63
CA GLN A 241 8.11 16.79 -37.71
C GLN A 241 6.60 16.99 -37.61
N ILE A 242 5.88 16.04 -37.01
CA ILE A 242 4.42 16.09 -36.87
C ILE A 242 3.95 17.12 -35.85
N SER A 243 2.69 17.53 -35.97
CA SER A 243 2.10 18.46 -35.01
C SER A 243 1.97 17.82 -33.62
N SER A 244 1.96 18.67 -32.59
CA SER A 244 1.87 18.26 -31.18
C SER A 244 0.65 17.38 -30.87
N SER A 245 -0.51 17.68 -31.47
CA SER A 245 -1.74 16.91 -31.30
C SER A 245 -1.72 15.58 -32.03
N GLU A 246 -1.13 15.53 -33.23
CA GLU A 246 -0.94 14.29 -33.99
C GLU A 246 0.07 13.38 -33.30
N LEU A 247 1.10 13.96 -32.68
CA LEU A 247 2.09 13.22 -31.91
C LEU A 247 1.46 12.46 -30.73
N VAL A 248 0.65 13.14 -29.91
CA VAL A 248 -0.08 12.48 -28.81
C VAL A 248 -0.95 11.35 -29.37
N GLN A 249 -1.70 11.60 -30.44
CA GLN A 249 -2.56 10.59 -31.05
C GLN A 249 -1.79 9.39 -31.60
N ARG A 250 -0.70 9.62 -32.34
CA ARG A 250 0.15 8.56 -32.90
C ARG A 250 0.71 7.68 -31.78
N LYS A 251 1.23 8.29 -30.71
CA LYS A 251 1.79 7.55 -29.56
C LYS A 251 0.73 6.81 -28.77
N THR A 252 -0.43 7.40 -28.53
CA THR A 252 -1.55 6.74 -27.85
C THR A 252 -2.11 5.58 -28.69
N LEU A 253 -2.29 5.78 -30.00
CA LEU A 253 -2.74 4.73 -30.92
C LEU A 253 -1.71 3.60 -31.02
N LEU A 254 -0.42 3.93 -31.10
CA LEU A 254 0.65 2.92 -31.10
C LEU A 254 0.66 2.13 -29.79
N ALA A 255 0.51 2.79 -28.64
CA ALA A 255 0.41 2.10 -27.36
C ALA A 255 -0.80 1.15 -27.33
N PHE A 256 -1.98 1.59 -27.76
CA PHE A 256 -3.18 0.73 -27.82
C PHE A 256 -3.05 -0.40 -28.84
N ALA A 257 -2.43 -0.16 -30.00
CA ALA A 257 -2.20 -1.18 -31.02
C ALA A 257 -1.15 -2.22 -30.60
N THR A 258 -0.21 -1.83 -29.73
CA THR A 258 0.84 -2.73 -29.23
C THR A 258 0.30 -3.72 -28.20
N VAL A 259 -0.70 -3.33 -27.40
CA VAL A 259 -1.35 -4.20 -26.42
C VAL A 259 -2.18 -5.26 -27.13
N LYS A 260 -1.75 -6.52 -27.07
CA LYS A 260 -2.39 -7.62 -27.82
C LYS A 260 -3.77 -7.98 -27.29
N LYS A 261 -3.98 -7.87 -25.98
CA LYS A 261 -5.18 -8.31 -25.28
C LYS A 261 -5.60 -7.30 -24.19
N PRO A 262 -6.35 -6.26 -24.55
CA PRO A 262 -6.71 -5.18 -23.62
C PRO A 262 -7.57 -5.66 -22.44
N GLU A 263 -8.41 -6.68 -22.65
CA GLU A 263 -9.27 -7.24 -21.59
C GLU A 263 -8.44 -7.91 -20.48
N GLU A 264 -7.42 -8.69 -20.84
CA GLU A 264 -6.51 -9.31 -19.87
C GLU A 264 -5.71 -8.25 -19.10
N LEU A 265 -5.29 -7.17 -19.76
CA LEU A 265 -4.61 -6.05 -19.11
C LEU A 265 -5.52 -5.34 -18.10
N GLN A 266 -6.79 -5.11 -18.46
CA GLN A 266 -7.77 -4.52 -17.57
C GLN A 266 -8.03 -5.41 -16.35
N VAL A 267 -8.20 -6.72 -16.54
CA VAL A 267 -8.37 -7.69 -15.45
C VAL A 267 -7.14 -7.73 -14.55
N ALA A 268 -5.94 -7.73 -15.13
CA ALA A 268 -4.69 -7.70 -14.39
C ALA A 268 -4.60 -6.43 -13.51
N PHE A 269 -4.91 -5.27 -14.07
CA PHE A 269 -4.96 -4.01 -13.31
C PHE A 269 -6.00 -4.06 -12.18
N ALA A 270 -7.20 -4.58 -12.46
CA ALA A 270 -8.26 -4.74 -11.46
C ALA A 270 -7.83 -5.66 -10.30
N ASN A 271 -7.10 -6.74 -10.58
CA ASN A 271 -6.57 -7.65 -9.55
C ASN A 271 -5.53 -6.97 -8.65
N VAL A 272 -4.60 -6.22 -9.23
CA VAL A 272 -3.60 -5.45 -8.45
C VAL A 272 -4.30 -4.39 -7.59
N TRP A 273 -5.27 -3.68 -8.17
CA TRP A 273 -6.06 -2.68 -7.47
C TRP A 273 -6.89 -3.27 -6.34
N ALA A 274 -7.52 -4.43 -6.55
CA ALA A 274 -8.29 -5.14 -5.53
C ALA A 274 -7.41 -5.57 -4.35
N ALA A 275 -6.22 -6.09 -4.62
CA ALA A 275 -5.27 -6.45 -3.57
C ALA A 275 -4.82 -5.22 -2.76
N TYR A 276 -4.57 -4.09 -3.43
CA TYR A 276 -4.27 -2.82 -2.76
C TYR A 276 -5.44 -2.32 -1.89
N LEU A 277 -6.67 -2.36 -2.39
CA LEU A 277 -7.85 -1.98 -1.61
C LEU A 277 -8.07 -2.89 -0.39
N ALA A 278 -7.76 -4.18 -0.51
CA ALA A 278 -7.83 -5.11 0.61
C ALA A 278 -6.82 -4.76 1.71
N VAL A 279 -5.59 -4.39 1.34
CA VAL A 279 -4.58 -3.88 2.28
C VAL A 279 -5.11 -2.62 2.98
N LEU A 280 -5.58 -1.63 2.24
CA LEU A 280 -6.14 -0.40 2.82
C LEU A 280 -7.31 -0.68 3.77
N ALA A 281 -8.20 -1.61 3.42
CA ALA A 281 -9.32 -2.00 4.27
C ALA A 281 -8.85 -2.62 5.59
N THR A 282 -7.86 -3.52 5.56
CA THR A 282 -7.30 -4.13 6.77
C THR A 282 -6.61 -3.11 7.66
N LEU A 283 -5.81 -2.21 7.09
CA LEU A 283 -5.13 -1.17 7.85
C LEU A 283 -6.11 -0.21 8.54
N LYS A 284 -7.22 0.14 7.87
CA LYS A 284 -8.30 0.93 8.48
C LYS A 284 -9.01 0.18 9.60
N PHE A 285 -9.22 -1.12 9.43
CA PHE A 285 -9.84 -1.95 10.45
C PHE A 285 -8.98 -2.02 11.72
N GLU A 286 -7.66 -2.22 11.58
CA GLU A 286 -6.73 -2.23 12.72
C GLU A 286 -6.66 -0.87 13.44
N PHE A 287 -6.68 0.23 12.69
CA PHE A 287 -6.74 1.57 13.27
C PHE A 287 -8.05 1.82 14.03
N ALA A 288 -9.20 1.41 13.46
CA ALA A 288 -10.50 1.52 14.11
C ALA A 288 -10.55 0.70 15.40
N LYS A 289 -10.00 -0.52 15.38
CA LYS A 289 -9.88 -1.40 16.56
C LYS A 289 -9.03 -0.74 17.67
N THR A 290 -7.87 -0.18 17.30
CA THR A 290 -6.99 0.51 18.26
C THR A 290 -7.67 1.73 18.87
N THR A 291 -8.41 2.50 18.05
CA THR A 291 -9.18 3.67 18.52
C THR A 291 -10.32 3.26 19.46
N ALA A 292 -11.07 2.21 19.12
CA ALA A 292 -12.13 1.69 19.97
C ALA A 292 -11.58 1.21 21.33
N PHE A 293 -10.43 0.54 21.32
CA PHE A 293 -9.74 0.13 22.55
C PHE A 293 -9.31 1.35 23.40
N ALA A 294 -8.79 2.40 22.77
CA ALA A 294 -8.44 3.65 23.46
C ALA A 294 -9.66 4.32 24.12
N ILE A 295 -10.80 4.39 23.42
CA ILE A 295 -12.05 4.95 23.97
C ILE A 295 -12.53 4.14 25.19
N ALA A 296 -12.44 2.80 25.12
CA ALA A 296 -12.80 1.93 26.24
C ALA A 296 -11.90 2.16 27.47
N ILE A 297 -10.59 2.36 27.27
CA ILE A 297 -9.66 2.72 28.35
C ILE A 297 -10.01 4.10 28.92
N ALA A 298 -10.20 5.11 28.06
CA ALA A 298 -10.46 6.48 28.46
C ALA A 298 -11.73 6.61 29.30
N SER A 299 -12.83 6.03 28.82
CA SER A 299 -14.12 6.00 29.54
C SER A 299 -14.00 5.31 30.91
N SER A 300 -13.21 4.25 31.02
CA SER A 300 -12.97 3.56 32.30
C SER A 300 -12.14 4.41 33.28
N MET A 301 -11.23 5.24 32.79
CA MET A 301 -10.38 6.10 33.60
C MET A 301 -11.00 7.46 33.93
N GLN A 302 -12.01 7.90 33.19
CA GLN A 302 -12.55 9.26 33.25
C GLN A 302 -12.97 9.68 34.67
N PHE A 303 -13.70 8.81 35.39
CA PHE A 303 -14.13 9.11 36.76
C PHE A 303 -12.95 9.29 37.71
N PHE A 304 -11.90 8.46 37.56
CA PHE A 304 -10.70 8.54 38.38
C PHE A 304 -9.92 9.82 38.11
N VAL A 305 -9.73 10.17 36.84
CA VAL A 305 -9.01 11.39 36.43
C VAL A 305 -9.76 12.65 36.88
N LEU A 306 -11.08 12.71 36.68
CA LEU A 306 -11.90 13.84 37.14
C LEU A 306 -11.86 14.01 38.66
N LYS A 307 -11.94 12.92 39.41
CA LYS A 307 -11.89 12.96 40.88
C LYS A 307 -10.52 13.41 41.39
N LEU A 308 -9.45 12.97 40.76
CA LEU A 308 -8.08 13.24 41.20
C LEU A 308 -7.57 14.63 40.77
N PHE A 309 -7.81 15.01 39.51
CA PHE A 309 -7.26 16.23 38.90
C PHE A 309 -8.28 17.36 38.74
N GLY A 310 -9.58 17.09 38.88
CA GLY A 310 -10.63 18.09 38.76
C GLY A 310 -10.45 19.26 39.75
N PRO A 311 -10.37 19.02 41.07
CA PRO A 311 -10.25 20.11 42.04
C PRO A 311 -8.97 20.95 41.89
N PRO A 312 -7.76 20.37 41.72
CA PRO A 312 -6.55 21.17 41.47
C PRO A 312 -6.64 22.03 40.20
N LEU A 313 -7.23 21.49 39.12
CA LEU A 313 -7.34 22.21 37.85
C LEU A 313 -8.37 23.34 37.92
N ALA A 314 -9.50 23.12 38.60
CA ALA A 314 -10.49 24.16 38.88
C ALA A 314 -9.91 25.28 39.76
N TRP A 315 -9.01 24.97 40.70
CA TRP A 315 -8.35 26.00 41.49
C TRP A 315 -7.32 26.82 40.70
N ALA A 316 -6.71 26.22 39.66
CA ALA A 316 -5.73 26.89 38.82
C ALA A 316 -6.35 27.76 37.71
N LEU A 317 -7.59 27.48 37.30
CA LEU A 317 -8.30 28.23 36.26
C LEU A 317 -9.12 29.40 36.85
N PRO A 318 -9.39 30.46 36.07
CA PRO A 318 -10.37 31.47 36.46
C PRO A 318 -11.75 30.83 36.65
N LYS A 319 -12.52 31.29 37.65
CA LYS A 319 -13.86 30.75 37.97
C LYS A 319 -14.82 30.69 36.78
N ASP A 320 -14.67 31.60 35.83
CA ASP A 320 -15.50 31.65 34.62
C ASP A 320 -15.25 30.46 33.67
N MET A 321 -14.11 29.77 33.82
CA MET A 321 -13.66 28.64 32.99
C MET A 321 -13.81 27.28 33.65
N ASP A 322 -14.37 27.18 34.85
CA ASP A 322 -14.52 25.91 35.60
C ASP A 322 -15.28 24.83 34.79
N HIS A 323 -16.21 25.25 33.93
CA HIS A 323 -16.99 24.36 33.07
C HIS A 323 -16.17 23.69 31.95
N TRP A 324 -14.98 24.20 31.62
CA TRP A 324 -14.06 23.58 30.66
C TRP A 324 -13.18 22.50 31.29
N VAL A 325 -13.07 22.45 32.62
CA VAL A 325 -12.24 21.45 33.34
C VAL A 325 -12.57 20.03 32.91
N PRO A 326 -13.85 19.60 32.84
CA PRO A 326 -14.18 18.25 32.38
C PRO A 326 -13.78 18.01 30.92
N VAL A 327 -13.94 19.00 30.04
CA VAL A 327 -13.60 18.88 28.60
C VAL A 327 -12.10 18.70 28.40
N PHE A 328 -11.28 19.49 29.12
CA PHE A 328 -9.83 19.37 29.05
C PHE A 328 -9.34 18.02 29.57
N LEU A 329 -9.83 17.60 30.75
CA LEU A 329 -9.46 16.32 31.35
C LEU A 329 -9.90 15.14 30.48
N ASP A 330 -11.10 15.21 29.90
CA ASP A 330 -11.60 14.19 28.98
C ASP A 330 -10.72 14.07 27.72
N THR A 331 -10.39 15.20 27.10
CA THR A 331 -9.53 15.23 25.90
C THR A 331 -8.14 14.67 26.20
N ILE A 332 -7.50 15.10 27.28
CA ILE A 332 -6.19 14.61 27.70
C ILE A 332 -6.24 13.11 27.99
N THR A 333 -7.29 12.64 28.67
CA THR A 333 -7.47 11.22 28.97
C THR A 333 -7.58 10.37 27.71
N HIS A 334 -8.32 10.82 26.69
CA HIS A 334 -8.42 10.13 25.40
C HIS A 334 -7.10 10.09 24.66
N VAL A 335 -6.33 11.18 24.66
CA VAL A 335 -4.99 11.21 24.03
C VAL A 335 -4.04 10.23 24.73
N ILE A 336 -4.00 10.22 26.06
CA ILE A 336 -3.16 9.29 26.83
C ILE A 336 -3.62 7.84 26.60
N ALA A 337 -4.91 7.59 26.63
CA ALA A 337 -5.47 6.25 26.38
C ALA A 337 -5.14 5.76 24.97
N LEU A 338 -5.14 6.64 23.97
CA LEU A 338 -4.70 6.32 22.61
C LEU A 338 -3.23 5.93 22.57
N VAL A 339 -2.34 6.67 23.25
CA VAL A 339 -0.92 6.31 23.35
C VAL A 339 -0.72 4.95 24.01
N VAL A 340 -1.43 4.68 25.11
CA VAL A 340 -1.38 3.37 25.79
C VAL A 340 -1.89 2.25 24.89
N ALA A 341 -3.03 2.46 24.20
CA ALA A 341 -3.58 1.49 23.26
C ALA A 341 -2.59 1.16 22.14
N MET A 342 -1.93 2.17 21.57
CA MET A 342 -0.87 1.96 20.57
C MET A 342 0.32 1.17 21.11
N LEU A 343 0.74 1.42 22.36
CA LEU A 343 1.82 0.66 23.00
C LEU A 343 1.43 -0.80 23.21
N VAL A 344 0.21 -1.07 23.69
CA VAL A 344 -0.30 -2.43 23.86
C VAL A 344 -0.36 -3.16 22.51
N GLN A 345 -0.89 -2.51 21.47
CA GLN A 345 -0.93 -3.08 20.12
C GLN A 345 0.47 -3.44 19.61
N ARG A 346 1.48 -2.57 19.82
CA ARG A 346 2.87 -2.87 19.45
C ARG A 346 3.43 -4.08 20.18
N VAL A 347 3.15 -4.23 21.47
CA VAL A 347 3.54 -5.42 22.24
C VAL A 347 2.89 -6.68 21.66
N VAL A 348 1.60 -6.64 21.35
CA VAL A 348 0.89 -7.77 20.73
C VAL A 348 1.50 -8.12 19.37
N SER A 349 1.75 -7.13 18.52
CA SER A 349 2.41 -7.34 17.22
C SER A 349 3.80 -7.95 17.38
N ALA A 350 4.60 -7.49 18.34
CA ALA A 350 5.93 -8.03 18.61
C ALA A 350 5.89 -9.50 19.05
N ILE A 351 4.90 -9.90 19.86
CA ILE A 351 4.71 -11.28 20.29
C ILE A 351 4.33 -12.16 19.09
N VAL A 352 3.33 -11.74 18.31
CA VAL A 352 2.86 -12.51 17.14
C VAL A 352 3.95 -12.62 16.07
N SER A 353 4.65 -11.53 15.76
CA SER A 353 5.75 -11.53 14.80
C SER A 353 6.96 -12.30 15.32
N GLY A 354 7.24 -12.20 16.62
CA GLY A 354 8.25 -12.96 17.36
C GLY A 354 8.08 -14.47 17.18
N LEU A 355 6.88 -14.96 17.52
CA LEU A 355 6.52 -16.37 17.39
C LEU A 355 6.60 -16.84 15.94
N ARG A 356 5.95 -16.12 15.02
CA ARG A 356 5.93 -16.48 13.60
C ARG A 356 7.32 -16.49 12.98
N GLY A 357 8.12 -15.46 13.27
CA GLY A 357 9.49 -15.34 12.78
C GLY A 357 10.41 -16.41 13.34
N GLY A 358 10.28 -16.72 14.64
CA GLY A 358 11.05 -17.77 15.32
C GLY A 358 10.82 -19.15 14.72
N PHE A 359 9.55 -19.55 14.54
CA PHE A 359 9.22 -20.83 13.89
C PHE A 359 9.66 -20.88 12.43
N MET A 360 9.45 -19.80 11.67
CA MET A 360 9.86 -19.75 10.26
C MET A 360 11.38 -19.89 10.11
N ALA A 361 12.15 -19.26 10.99
CA ALA A 361 13.60 -19.35 11.01
C ALA A 361 14.08 -20.74 11.46
N SER A 362 13.53 -21.31 12.54
CA SER A 362 13.95 -22.61 13.07
C SER A 362 13.66 -23.75 12.08
N GLN A 363 12.44 -23.82 11.55
CA GLN A 363 12.03 -24.87 10.62
C GLN A 363 12.85 -24.82 9.33
N THR A 364 13.09 -23.62 8.80
CA THR A 364 13.90 -23.47 7.58
C THR A 364 15.38 -23.73 7.82
N ALA A 365 15.91 -23.37 8.99
CA ALA A 365 17.29 -23.70 9.34
C ALA A 365 17.49 -25.22 9.42
N ILE A 366 16.55 -25.95 10.03
CA ILE A 366 16.60 -27.42 10.10
C ILE A 366 16.53 -28.03 8.69
N ARG A 367 15.56 -27.61 7.86
CA ARG A 367 15.46 -27.99 6.44
C ARG A 367 16.78 -27.83 5.71
N PHE A 368 17.37 -26.65 5.83
CA PHE A 368 18.63 -26.31 5.19
C PHE A 368 19.79 -27.20 5.66
N THR A 369 19.87 -27.49 6.97
CA THR A 369 20.89 -28.41 7.51
C THR A 369 20.68 -29.87 7.09
N ASN A 370 19.42 -30.30 6.94
CA ASN A 370 19.06 -31.62 6.44
C ASN A 370 19.43 -31.77 4.95
N GLU A 371 19.13 -30.76 4.13
CA GLU A 371 19.51 -30.72 2.70
C GLU A 371 21.04 -30.76 2.50
N MET A 372 21.80 -30.16 3.40
CA MET A 372 23.27 -30.23 3.40
C MET A 372 23.83 -31.57 3.90
N GLY A 373 22.99 -32.46 4.43
CA GLY A 373 23.40 -33.75 4.97
C GLY A 373 24.04 -33.70 6.36
N TYR A 374 23.98 -32.57 7.06
CA TYR A 374 24.52 -32.43 8.43
C TYR A 374 23.63 -33.07 9.48
N SER A 375 22.34 -33.25 9.21
CA SER A 375 21.37 -33.83 10.13
C SER A 375 20.33 -34.64 9.38
N LYS A 376 19.74 -35.64 10.05
CA LYS A 376 18.59 -36.43 9.57
C LYS A 376 17.45 -36.31 10.56
N ILE A 377 17.18 -35.08 10.99
CA ILE A 377 16.10 -34.81 11.93
C ILE A 377 14.82 -34.73 11.10
N ASP A 378 13.88 -35.62 11.38
CA ASP A 378 12.56 -35.57 10.75
C ASP A 378 11.81 -34.33 11.25
N GLU A 379 11.40 -33.48 10.31
CA GLU A 379 10.86 -32.15 10.58
C GLU A 379 9.46 -32.19 11.16
N GLU A 380 8.68 -33.21 10.83
CA GLU A 380 7.26 -33.28 11.21
C GLU A 380 7.06 -33.93 12.58
N THR A 381 8.06 -34.65 13.09
CA THR A 381 7.93 -35.46 14.32
C THR A 381 8.81 -34.98 15.46
N SER A 382 9.79 -34.12 15.20
CA SER A 382 10.80 -33.76 16.19
C SER A 382 10.43 -32.53 17.00
N LEU A 383 10.16 -32.69 18.30
CA LEU A 383 9.98 -31.61 19.28
C LEU A 383 11.13 -30.56 19.31
N ILE A 384 12.25 -30.86 18.66
CA ILE A 384 13.42 -29.99 18.56
C ILE A 384 13.11 -28.74 17.73
N ASP A 385 12.31 -28.84 16.66
CA ASP A 385 12.02 -27.68 15.80
C ASP A 385 11.13 -26.65 16.50
N GLU A 386 10.13 -27.14 17.24
CA GLU A 386 9.18 -26.35 18.01
C GLU A 386 9.87 -25.68 19.20
N SER A 387 10.69 -26.44 19.94
CA SER A 387 11.45 -25.89 21.07
C SER A 387 12.50 -24.87 20.61
N ALA A 388 13.22 -25.12 19.51
CA ALA A 388 14.13 -24.16 18.92
C ALA A 388 13.39 -22.89 18.45
N GLY A 389 12.24 -23.04 17.80
CA GLY A 389 11.40 -21.93 17.34
C GLY A 389 10.91 -21.06 18.51
N LEU A 390 10.42 -21.68 19.58
CA LEU A 390 9.98 -21.00 20.80
C LEU A 390 11.13 -20.28 21.52
N LEU A 391 12.32 -20.88 21.58
CA LEU A 391 13.50 -20.24 22.18
C LEU A 391 13.94 -19.01 21.38
N ILE A 392 14.00 -19.13 20.04
CA ILE A 392 14.33 -17.99 19.16
C ILE A 392 13.27 -16.89 19.31
N ALA A 393 11.98 -17.26 19.33
CA ALA A 393 10.88 -16.33 19.53
C ALA A 393 10.98 -15.61 20.88
N ALA A 394 11.22 -16.33 21.98
CA ALA A 394 11.37 -15.76 23.31
C ALA A 394 12.54 -14.76 23.37
N CYS A 395 13.68 -15.10 22.76
CA CYS A 395 14.83 -14.21 22.62
C CYS A 395 14.47 -12.95 21.81
N GLY A 396 13.81 -13.11 20.66
CA GLY A 396 13.40 -12.01 19.80
C GLY A 396 12.40 -11.06 20.46
N ILE A 397 11.38 -11.60 21.13
CA ILE A 397 10.36 -10.82 21.85
C ILE A 397 11.02 -10.05 23.00
N THR A 398 11.88 -10.71 23.78
CA THR A 398 12.59 -10.07 24.90
C THR A 398 13.49 -8.94 24.38
N PHE A 399 14.21 -9.17 23.29
CA PHE A 399 15.03 -8.16 22.64
C PHE A 399 14.20 -6.94 22.20
N GLN A 400 13.06 -7.16 21.54
CA GLN A 400 12.17 -6.09 21.11
C GLN A 400 11.66 -5.24 22.29
N LEU A 401 11.27 -5.88 23.40
CA LEU A 401 10.80 -5.20 24.60
C LEU A 401 11.93 -4.41 25.28
N MET A 402 13.13 -4.98 25.37
CA MET A 402 14.30 -4.31 25.95
C MET A 402 14.74 -3.10 25.13
N GLN A 403 14.64 -3.16 23.80
CA GLN A 403 14.97 -2.04 22.91
C GLN A 403 13.86 -0.98 22.81
N GLY A 404 12.70 -1.20 23.44
CA GLY A 404 11.58 -0.26 23.38
C GLY A 404 11.04 -0.04 21.97
N PHE A 405 11.12 -1.07 21.11
CA PHE A 405 10.73 -1.00 19.68
C PHE A 405 11.50 0.05 18.85
N ALA A 406 12.71 0.41 19.28
CA ALA A 406 13.63 1.20 18.47
C ALA A 406 14.56 0.30 17.65
N LEU A 407 14.94 0.75 16.46
CA LEU A 407 15.94 0.07 15.63
C LEU A 407 17.36 0.49 16.04
N PRO A 408 18.20 -0.42 16.55
CA PRO A 408 19.59 -0.08 16.85
C PRO A 408 20.39 0.12 15.56
N PHE A 409 21.45 0.95 15.63
CA PHE A 409 22.42 1.07 14.55
C PHE A 409 23.20 -0.25 14.39
N PRO A 410 23.45 -0.76 13.16
CA PRO A 410 23.18 -0.16 11.85
C PRO A 410 21.84 -0.56 11.20
N PHE A 411 20.99 -1.32 11.90
CA PHE A 411 19.72 -1.82 11.34
C PHE A 411 18.74 -0.72 10.98
N ASN A 412 18.79 0.43 11.66
CA ASN A 412 18.02 1.62 11.30
C ASN A 412 18.29 2.10 9.86
N LEU A 413 19.55 2.04 9.40
CA LEU A 413 19.94 2.43 8.05
C LEU A 413 19.60 1.32 7.05
N LEU A 414 19.86 0.07 7.42
CA LEU A 414 19.57 -1.09 6.57
C LEU A 414 18.06 -1.24 6.29
N LEU A 415 17.22 -1.05 7.31
CA LEU A 415 15.76 -1.16 7.23
C LEU A 415 15.07 0.18 6.95
N LEU A 416 15.83 1.23 6.61
CA LEU A 416 15.29 2.55 6.29
C LEU A 416 14.17 2.51 5.22
N PRO A 417 14.26 1.72 4.14
CA PRO A 417 13.16 1.62 3.18
C PRO A 417 11.86 1.09 3.80
N VAL A 418 11.96 0.12 4.72
CA VAL A 418 10.81 -0.46 5.43
C VAL A 418 10.25 0.54 6.43
N VAL A 419 11.10 1.32 7.11
CA VAL A 419 10.69 2.41 7.99
C VAL A 419 9.89 3.46 7.21
N ILE A 420 10.38 3.89 6.04
CA ILE A 420 9.65 4.82 5.18
C ILE A 420 8.29 4.23 4.79
N PHE A 421 8.25 2.96 4.39
CA PHE A 421 7.02 2.29 4.01
C PHE A 421 6.00 2.23 5.16
N GLU A 422 6.43 1.87 6.37
CA GLU A 422 5.61 1.90 7.59
C GLU A 422 5.03 3.30 7.85
N TYR A 423 5.85 4.35 7.74
CA TYR A 423 5.37 5.74 7.90
C TYR A 423 4.36 6.15 6.82
N VAL A 424 4.57 5.74 5.56
CA VAL A 424 3.62 6.00 4.47
C VAL A 424 2.28 5.31 4.74
N LEU A 425 2.29 4.06 5.21
CA LEU A 425 1.07 3.34 5.57
C LEU A 425 0.33 4.01 6.73
N GLN A 426 1.06 4.42 7.78
CA GLN A 426 0.49 5.18 8.90
C GLN A 426 -0.16 6.48 8.40
N TRP A 427 0.56 7.23 7.55
CA TRP A 427 0.06 8.47 6.95
C TRP A 427 -1.22 8.26 6.13
N GLN A 428 -1.24 7.24 5.26
CA GLN A 428 -2.41 6.93 4.44
C GLN A 428 -3.66 6.62 5.27
N VAL A 429 -3.50 5.91 6.39
CA VAL A 429 -4.61 5.58 7.28
C VAL A 429 -5.11 6.79 8.04
N THR A 430 -4.21 7.68 8.48
CA THR A 430 -4.59 8.92 9.19
C THR A 430 -5.33 9.89 8.26
N PHE A 431 -4.78 10.22 7.09
CA PHE A 431 -5.32 11.29 6.23
C PHE A 431 -6.59 10.93 5.46
N GLN A 432 -6.87 9.64 5.24
CA GLN A 432 -8.11 9.25 4.58
C GLN A 432 -9.37 9.44 5.43
N ASN A 433 -9.23 9.67 6.74
CA ASN A 433 -10.38 9.89 7.62
C ASN A 433 -10.89 11.33 7.59
N ASP A 434 -10.03 12.30 7.24
CA ASP A 434 -10.36 13.73 7.33
C ASP A 434 -11.25 14.24 6.19
N TYR A 435 -11.32 13.53 5.05
CA TYR A 435 -12.14 13.94 3.89
C TYR A 435 -13.64 13.66 4.04
N LYS A 436 -14.10 13.15 5.19
CA LYS A 436 -15.52 12.85 5.46
C LYS A 436 -16.17 13.70 6.56
N ALA A 437 -15.44 14.65 7.15
CA ALA A 437 -15.98 15.66 8.05
C ALA A 437 -16.15 16.99 7.31
#